data_AF-A0A7V5K9R4-F1
#
_entry.id   AF-A0A7V5K9R4-F1
#
_cell.length_a   1.000
_cell.length_b   1.000
_cell.length_c   1.000
_cell.angle_alpha   90.00
_cell.angle_beta   90.00
_cell.angle_gamma   90.00
#
_symmetry.space_group_name_H-M   'P 1'
#
loop_
_entity.id
_entity.type
_entity.pdbx_description
1 polymer ?
#
loop_
_entity_poly.entity_id
_entity_poly.type
_entity_poly.pdbx_seq_one_letter_code
_entity_poly.pdbx_strand_id
1 'polypeptide(L)'
;MAQADYIPAGRTSRIVQGSTEIQIQTEFASRPNPRLTTSIFSKGQVMHKVEQELQSQITSFEDKIRVEDKLRKQHFEVLKTLKDEKKLQSFL
;
A
#
# COMPACT_ATOMS: atom_id res chain seq x y z
N MET A 1 17.80 -3.17 20.53
CA MET A 1 16.78 -3.59 19.55
C MET A 1 17.31 -3.18 18.18
N ALA A 2 17.22 -4.06 17.19
CA ALA A 2 17.71 -3.75 15.85
C ALA A 2 16.67 -2.88 15.14
N GLN A 3 17.10 -1.97 14.25
CA GLN A 3 16.15 -1.13 13.49
C GLN A 3 15.16 -1.95 12.64
N ALA A 4 15.52 -3.21 12.32
CA ALA A 4 14.64 -4.17 11.67
C ALA A 4 13.38 -4.53 12.48
N ASP A 5 13.45 -4.47 13.82
CA ASP A 5 12.32 -4.79 14.70
C ASP A 5 11.14 -3.81 14.52
N TYR A 6 11.45 -2.61 14.03
CA TYR A 6 10.51 -1.51 13.82
C TYR A 6 10.01 -1.38 12.37
N ILE A 7 10.36 -2.29 11.47
CA ILE A 7 9.87 -2.26 10.09
C ILE A 7 8.40 -2.75 10.07
N PRO A 8 7.45 -1.92 9.60
CA PRO A 8 6.05 -2.32 9.42
C PRO A 8 5.93 -3.45 8.41
N ALA A 9 5.01 -4.39 8.65
CA ALA A 9 4.69 -5.40 7.66
C ALA A 9 3.98 -4.78 6.46
N GLY A 10 4.49 -5.04 5.25
CA GLY A 10 3.82 -4.67 4.01
C GLY A 10 2.48 -5.37 3.85
N ARG A 11 1.67 -4.90 2.89
CA ARG A 11 0.37 -5.51 2.55
C ARG A 11 0.24 -5.76 1.08
N THR A 12 -0.35 -6.89 0.74
CA THR A 12 -0.64 -7.26 -0.64
C THR A 12 -2.10 -7.68 -0.77
N SER A 13 -2.75 -7.25 -1.84
CA SER A 13 -4.09 -7.69 -2.24
C SER A 13 -4.10 -8.04 -3.72
N ARG A 14 -4.97 -8.99 -4.10
CA ARG A 14 -5.19 -9.39 -5.49
C ARG A 14 -6.68 -9.26 -5.81
N ILE A 15 -6.98 -8.61 -6.92
CA ILE A 15 -8.34 -8.51 -7.48
C ILE A 15 -8.34 -9.26 -8.81
N VAL A 16 -9.18 -10.28 -8.93
CA VAL A 16 -9.38 -11.06 -10.15
C VAL A 16 -10.82 -10.88 -10.62
N GLN A 17 -11.01 -10.47 -11.86
CA GLN A 17 -12.33 -10.35 -12.49
C GLN A 17 -12.23 -10.60 -13.99
N GLY A 18 -12.84 -11.69 -14.46
CA GLY A 18 -12.71 -12.14 -15.84
C GLY A 18 -11.25 -12.36 -16.23
N SER A 19 -10.81 -11.73 -17.31
CA SER A 19 -9.41 -11.75 -17.78
C SER A 19 -8.51 -10.71 -17.11
N THR A 20 -9.07 -9.85 -16.25
CA THR A 20 -8.31 -8.79 -15.60
C THR A 20 -7.84 -9.22 -14.22
N GLU A 21 -6.52 -9.18 -14.05
CA GLU A 21 -5.86 -9.32 -12.76
C GLU A 21 -5.15 -8.03 -12.37
N ILE A 22 -5.40 -7.58 -11.14
CA ILE A 22 -4.72 -6.46 -10.52
C ILE A 22 -4.13 -6.92 -9.19
N GLN A 23 -2.89 -6.54 -8.93
CA GLN A 23 -2.24 -6.73 -7.64
C GLN A 23 -1.97 -5.35 -7.02
N ILE A 24 -2.12 -5.24 -5.72
CA ILE A 24 -1.91 -4.00 -4.96
C ILE A 24 -0.92 -4.35 -3.87
N GLN A 25 0.18 -3.60 -3.77
CA GLN A 25 1.22 -3.81 -2.76
C GLN A 25 1.49 -2.48 -2.07
N THR A 26 1.41 -2.45 -0.74
CA THR A 26 1.76 -1.29 0.07
C THR A 26 2.93 -1.62 0.97
N GLU A 27 3.98 -0.83 0.89
CA GLU A 27 5.26 -1.07 1.57
C GLU A 27 5.76 0.17 2.28
N PHE A 28 6.56 -0.04 3.33
CA PHE A 28 7.33 1.00 3.99
C PHE A 28 8.77 1.01 3.49
N ALA A 29 9.28 2.19 3.14
CA ALA A 29 10.69 2.41 2.84
C ALA A 29 11.26 3.42 3.84
N SER A 30 12.37 3.08 4.49
CA SER A 30 13.01 3.93 5.51
C SER A 30 13.98 4.97 4.94
N ARG A 31 14.50 4.75 3.73
CA ARG A 31 15.51 5.61 3.09
C ARG A 31 15.13 5.96 1.63
N PRO A 32 15.61 7.09 1.09
CA PRO A 32 16.31 8.18 1.79
C PRO A 32 15.41 8.93 2.79
N ASN A 33 14.12 9.06 2.46
CA ASN A 33 13.09 9.58 3.36
C ASN A 33 12.06 8.48 3.68
N PRO A 34 11.62 8.37 4.95
CA PRO A 34 10.56 7.47 5.36
C PRO A 34 9.28 7.71 4.56
N ARG A 35 8.73 6.67 3.93
CA ARG A 35 7.48 6.77 3.15
C ARG A 35 6.74 5.44 3.09
N LEU A 36 5.44 5.55 2.85
CA LEU A 36 4.59 4.44 2.44
C LEU A 36 4.36 4.53 0.93
N THR A 37 4.53 3.42 0.23
CA THR A 37 4.33 3.35 -1.21
C THR A 37 3.30 2.27 -1.51
N THR A 38 2.18 2.65 -2.14
CA THR A 38 1.23 1.71 -2.72
C THR A 38 1.46 1.61 -4.22
N SER A 39 1.82 0.43 -4.71
CA SER A 39 1.97 0.12 -6.12
C SER A 39 0.81 -0.75 -6.60
N ILE A 40 0.23 -0.41 -7.74
CA ILE A 40 -0.82 -1.17 -8.42
C ILE A 40 -0.18 -1.82 -9.64
N PHE A 41 -0.29 -3.13 -9.75
CA PHE A 41 0.28 -3.92 -10.84
C PHE A 41 -0.82 -4.55 -11.68
N SER A 42 -0.56 -4.66 -12.99
CA SER A 42 -1.31 -5.54 -13.88
C SER A 42 -0.34 -6.25 -14.80
N LYS A 43 -0.51 -7.57 -14.97
CA LYS A 43 0.36 -8.41 -15.81
C LYS A 43 1.86 -8.24 -15.50
N GLY A 44 2.20 -8.09 -14.22
CA GLY A 44 3.58 -7.89 -13.75
C GLY A 44 4.16 -6.48 -13.97
N GLN A 45 3.41 -5.55 -14.55
CA GLN A 45 3.83 -4.17 -14.76
C GLN A 45 3.21 -3.24 -13.71
N VAL A 46 3.97 -2.25 -13.23
CA VAL A 46 3.45 -1.19 -12.37
C VAL A 46 2.60 -0.24 -13.22
N MET A 47 1.31 -0.20 -12.95
CA MET A 47 0.35 0.68 -13.62
C MET A 47 0.28 2.04 -12.94
N HIS A 48 0.35 2.05 -11.61
CA HIS A 48 0.22 3.26 -10.82
C HIS A 48 0.95 3.13 -9.49
N LYS A 49 1.37 4.26 -8.94
CA LYS A 49 2.05 4.34 -7.65
C LYS A 49 1.55 5.56 -6.88
N VAL A 50 1.21 5.34 -5.61
CA VAL A 50 0.87 6.38 -4.64
C VAL A 50 1.93 6.37 -3.55
N GLU A 51 2.62 7.49 -3.36
CA GLU A 51 3.60 7.66 -2.29
C GLU A 51 3.07 8.62 -1.22
N GLN A 52 3.28 8.26 0.04
CA GLN A 52 2.96 9.10 1.19
C GLN A 52 4.20 9.20 2.07
N GLU A 53 4.81 10.39 2.09
CA GLU A 53 5.93 10.67 2.98
C GLU A 53 5.49 10.62 4.45
N LEU A 54 6.39 10.16 5.30
CA LEU A 54 6.23 10.17 6.74
C LEU A 54 7.13 11.28 7.31
N GLN A 55 6.58 12.04 8.26
CA GLN A 55 7.26 13.19 8.86
C GLN A 55 8.50 12.80 9.68
N SER A 56 8.61 11.55 10.12
CA SER A 56 9.69 11.07 10.97
C SER A 56 10.02 9.60 10.70
N GLN A 57 11.22 9.20 11.08
CA GLN A 57 11.62 7.79 11.12
C GLN A 57 10.85 7.04 12.21
N ILE A 58 10.75 5.72 12.06
CA ILE A 58 10.19 4.83 13.06
C ILE A 58 11.29 4.48 14.05
N THR A 59 11.15 4.96 15.28
CA THR A 59 12.18 4.79 16.33
C THR A 59 11.69 3.96 17.51
N SER A 60 10.38 3.69 17.56
CA SER A 60 9.71 2.98 18.64
C SER A 60 8.66 1.99 18.13
N PHE A 61 8.20 1.10 19.01
CA PHE A 61 7.09 0.21 18.71
C PHE A 61 5.77 0.97 18.52
N GLU A 62 5.57 2.07 19.26
CA GLU A 62 4.40 2.92 19.10
C GLU A 62 4.38 3.60 17.72
N ASP A 63 5.53 4.10 17.26
CA ASP A 63 5.66 4.62 15.89
C ASP A 63 5.33 3.55 14.86
N LYS A 64 5.82 2.31 15.07
CA LYS A 64 5.55 1.18 14.19
C LYS A 64 4.04 0.93 14.09
N ILE A 65 3.34 0.85 15.21
CA ILE A 65 1.87 0.64 15.23
C ILE A 65 1.17 1.76 14.45
N ARG A 66 1.53 3.03 14.71
CA ARG A 66 0.93 4.18 14.02
C ARG A 66 1.18 4.13 12.50
N VAL A 67 2.39 3.77 12.08
CA VAL A 67 2.72 3.65 10.66
C VAL A 67 2.03 2.43 10.04
N GLU A 68 1.92 1.31 10.76
CA GLU A 68 1.12 0.19 10.32
C GLU A 68 -0.32 0.61 10.08
N ASP A 69 -0.98 1.31 11.00
CA ASP A 69 -2.35 1.77 10.79
C ASP A 69 -2.51 2.68 9.57
N LYS A 70 -1.54 3.59 9.34
CA LYS A 70 -1.50 4.40 8.10
C LYS A 70 -1.35 3.53 6.85
N LEU A 71 -0.45 2.56 6.87
CA LEU A 71 -0.22 1.60 5.78
C LEU A 71 -1.52 0.84 5.46
N ARG A 72 -2.21 0.34 6.50
CA ARG A 72 -3.49 -0.36 6.36
C ARG A 72 -4.53 0.55 5.73
N LYS A 73 -4.67 1.78 6.23
CA LYS A 73 -5.64 2.75 5.74
C LYS A 73 -5.40 3.09 4.27
N GLN A 74 -4.17 3.44 3.89
CA GLN A 74 -3.81 3.74 2.51
C GLN A 74 -4.09 2.56 1.57
N HIS A 75 -3.73 1.34 2.00
CA HIS A 75 -3.99 0.13 1.22
C HIS A 75 -5.50 -0.08 0.98
N PHE A 76 -6.32 0.09 2.02
CA PHE A 76 -7.77 -0.07 1.91
C PHE A 76 -8.44 1.04 1.10
N GLU A 77 -7.96 2.28 1.18
CA GLU A 77 -8.45 3.38 0.36
C GLU A 77 -8.23 3.09 -1.13
N VAL A 78 -7.02 2.68 -1.52
CA VAL A 78 -6.73 2.26 -2.90
C VAL A 78 -7.60 1.09 -3.33
N LEU A 79 -7.71 0.06 -2.48
CA LEU A 79 -8.54 -1.11 -2.76
C LEU A 79 -10.01 -0.74 -2.97
N LYS A 80 -10.54 0.18 -2.15
CA LYS A 80 -11.92 0.65 -2.24
C LYS A 80 -12.14 1.42 -3.53
N THR A 81 -11.29 2.40 -3.83
CA THR A 81 -11.37 3.18 -5.09
C THR A 81 -11.36 2.28 -6.31
N LEU A 82 -10.46 1.30 -6.37
CA LEU A 82 -10.39 0.35 -7.49
C LEU A 82 -11.65 -0.52 -7.62
N LYS A 83 -12.24 -0.95 -6.49
CA LYS A 83 -13.49 -1.71 -6.50
C LYS A 83 -14.66 -0.85 -6.95
N ASP A 84 -14.72 0.40 -6.50
CA ASP A 84 -15.80 1.34 -6.84
C ASP A 84 -15.71 1.77 -8.33
N GLU A 85 -14.52 2.08 -8.85
CA GLU A 85 -14.29 2.36 -10.27
C GLU A 85 -14.68 1.18 -11.16
N LYS A 86 -14.30 -0.05 -10.77
CA LYS A 86 -14.69 -1.25 -11.52
C LYS A 86 -16.18 -1.52 -11.46
N LYS A 87 -16.81 -1.30 -10.31
CA LYS A 87 -18.26 -1.39 -10.18
C LYS A 87 -18.92 -0.43 -11.16
N LEU A 88 -18.47 0.82 -11.22
CA LEU A 88 -18.98 1.82 -12.17
C LEU A 88 -18.82 1.37 -13.63
N GLN A 89 -17.66 0.82 -14.02
CA GLN A 89 -17.45 0.28 -15.38
C GLN A 89 -18.33 -0.92 -15.72
N SER A 90 -18.80 -1.70 -14.73
CA SER A 90 -19.71 -2.83 -14.98
C SER A 90 -21.18 -2.44 -15.16
N PHE A 91 -21.55 -1.19 -14.82
CA PHE A 91 -22.90 -0.64 -14.98
C PHE A 91 -23.08 0.19 -16.25
N LEU A 92 -21.98 0.57 -16.91
CA LEU A 92 -21.96 1.31 -18.18
C LEU A 92 -21.77 0.34 -19.34
#